data_AF-A0A1V5LLE2-F1
#
_entry.id   AF-A0A1V5LLE2-F1
#
_cell.length_a   1.000
_cell.length_b   1.000
_cell.length_c   1.000
_cell.angle_alpha   90.00
_cell.angle_beta   90.00
_cell.angle_gamma   90.00
#
_symmetry.space_group_name_H-M   'P 1'
#
loop_
_entity.id
_entity.type
_entity.pdbx_description
1 polymer ?
#
loop_
_entity_poly.entity_id
_entity_poly.type
_entity_poly.pdbx_seq_one_letter_code
_entity_poly.pdbx_strand_id
1 'polypeptide(L)'
;MPVLTAEQYYEILRPLAAHIDIWQTRYYHIMEGANGVAKWLSGTGLRPFLAPLDQAEQAIFLARYCAEINQTLPPRSDGKTLMPFPRLFLIAIKA
;
A
#
# COMPACT_ATOMS: atom_id res chain seq x y z
N MET A 1 7.67 2.73 8.06
CA MET A 1 8.95 2.98 7.37
C MET A 1 8.67 3.04 5.88
N PRO A 2 8.84 4.19 5.21
CA PRO A 2 8.71 4.23 3.76
C PRO A 2 9.83 3.38 3.12
N VAL A 3 9.51 2.72 2.02
CA VAL A 3 10.51 2.09 1.14
C VAL A 3 11.43 3.19 0.59
N LEU A 4 12.74 2.91 0.42
CA LEU A 4 13.67 3.89 -0.17
C LEU A 4 13.29 4.20 -1.63
N THR A 5 13.73 5.35 -2.14
CA THR A 5 13.51 5.70 -3.56
C THR A 5 14.38 4.87 -4.49
N ALA A 6 14.04 4.84 -5.78
CA ALA A 6 14.83 4.17 -6.80
C ALA A 6 16.29 4.67 -6.84
N GLU A 7 16.49 5.98 -6.71
CA GLU A 7 17.79 6.64 -6.69
C GLU A 7 18.60 6.24 -5.45
N GLN A 8 17.95 6.16 -4.29
CA GLN A 8 18.61 5.71 -3.06
C GLN A 8 19.07 4.25 -3.17
N TYR A 9 18.24 3.37 -3.74
CA TYR A 9 18.66 2.00 -4.00
C TYR A 9 19.78 1.92 -5.04
N TYR A 10 19.74 2.72 -6.10
CA TYR A 10 20.80 2.80 -7.10
C TYR A 10 22.14 3.15 -6.45
N GLU A 11 22.18 4.17 -5.59
CA GLU A 11 23.41 4.57 -4.87
C GLU A 11 23.96 3.45 -3.97
N ILE A 12 23.08 2.67 -3.33
CA ILE A 12 23.47 1.53 -2.51
C ILE A 12 24.04 0.39 -3.37
N LEU A 13 23.45 0.13 -4.54
CA LEU A 13 23.76 -1.03 -5.38
C LEU A 13 24.92 -0.79 -6.35
N ARG A 14 25.12 0.44 -6.83
CA ARG A 14 26.14 0.77 -7.85
C ARG A 14 27.58 0.35 -7.49
N PRO A 15 28.08 0.37 -6.23
CA PRO A 15 29.43 -0.09 -5.95
C PRO A 15 29.56 -1.63 -5.93
N LEU A 16 28.44 -2.37 -5.95
CA LEU A 16 28.41 -3.83 -5.78
C LEU A 16 27.99 -4.58 -7.06
N ALA A 17 27.46 -3.88 -8.06
CA ALA A 17 26.81 -4.47 -9.23
C ALA A 17 27.41 -3.98 -10.55
N ALA A 18 27.64 -4.90 -11.48
CA ALA A 18 28.03 -4.60 -12.86
C ALA A 18 26.84 -4.11 -13.72
N HIS A 19 25.61 -4.47 -13.34
CA HIS A 19 24.40 -4.05 -14.01
C HIS A 19 23.25 -3.89 -13.02
N ILE A 20 22.42 -2.87 -13.22
CA ILE A 20 21.27 -2.54 -12.37
C ILE A 20 20.08 -2.19 -13.27
N ASP A 21 18.94 -2.82 -13.00
CA ASP A 21 17.65 -2.44 -13.56
C ASP A 21 16.69 -2.12 -12.39
N ILE A 22 16.00 -0.98 -12.47
CA ILE A 22 15.07 -0.51 -11.45
C ILE A 22 13.84 0.03 -12.16
N TRP A 23 12.67 -0.47 -11.78
CA TRP A 23 11.40 0.02 -12.32
C TRP A 23 10.32 0.03 -11.25
N GLN A 24 9.27 0.81 -11.52
CA GLN A 24 8.09 0.86 -10.69
C GLN A 24 6.85 0.49 -11.50
N THR A 25 6.02 -0.38 -10.94
CA THR A 25 4.70 -0.70 -11.50
C THR A 25 3.62 -0.27 -10.52
N ARG A 26 2.63 0.47 -11.02
CA ARG A 26 1.43 0.83 -10.24
C ARG A 26 0.27 -0.07 -10.67
N TYR A 27 -0.03 -1.06 -9.84
CA TYR A 27 -1.22 -1.88 -10.02
C TYR A 27 -2.45 -1.17 -9.44
N TYR A 28 -3.63 -1.54 -9.91
CA TYR A 28 -4.89 -1.11 -9.31
C TYR A 28 -5.73 -2.33 -9.00
N HIS A 29 -6.15 -2.46 -7.75
CA HIS A 29 -7.09 -3.49 -7.32
C HIS A 29 -8.49 -2.91 -7.27
N ILE A 30 -9.44 -3.62 -7.85
CA ILE A 30 -10.87 -3.27 -7.81
C ILE A 30 -11.40 -3.78 -6.47
N MET A 31 -11.92 -2.86 -5.65
CA MET A 31 -12.40 -3.12 -4.30
C MET A 31 -13.89 -2.83 -4.15
N GLU A 32 -14.54 -3.52 -3.23
CA GLU A 32 -15.92 -3.27 -2.80
C GLU A 32 -16.00 -2.01 -1.91
N GLY A 33 -15.72 -0.84 -2.49
CA GLY A 33 -15.69 0.45 -1.80
C GLY A 33 -14.66 0.51 -0.66
N ALA A 34 -14.86 1.46 0.26
CA ALA A 34 -13.97 1.65 1.41
C ALA A 34 -13.90 0.45 2.36
N ASN A 35 -15.02 -0.26 2.56
CA ASN A 35 -15.04 -1.46 3.41
C ASN A 35 -14.17 -2.59 2.82
N GLY A 36 -14.20 -2.77 1.50
CA GLY A 36 -13.32 -3.70 0.81
C GLY A 36 -11.84 -3.36 1.01
N VAL A 37 -11.49 -2.07 0.89
CA VAL A 37 -10.13 -1.56 1.15
C VAL A 37 -9.70 -1.81 2.59
N ALA A 38 -10.54 -1.44 3.58
CA ALA A 38 -10.22 -1.62 4.99
C ALA A 38 -10.04 -3.10 5.36
N LYS A 39 -10.88 -3.99 4.82
CA LYS A 39 -10.74 -5.44 5.00
C LYS A 39 -9.43 -5.97 4.42
N TRP A 40 -9.07 -5.54 3.21
CA TRP A 40 -7.80 -5.92 2.58
C TRP A 40 -6.61 -5.50 3.43
N LEU A 41 -6.60 -4.24 3.88
CA LEU A 41 -5.50 -3.68 4.68
C LEU A 41 -5.43 -4.28 6.08
N SER A 42 -6.53 -4.81 6.61
CA SER A 42 -6.54 -5.55 7.88
C SER A 42 -5.63 -6.78 7.86
N GLY A 43 -5.44 -7.40 6.70
CA GLY A 43 -4.51 -8.52 6.53
C GLY A 43 -3.03 -8.12 6.37
N THR A 44 -2.75 -6.87 5.96
CA THR A 44 -1.39 -6.49 5.51
C THR A 44 -0.74 -5.36 6.30
N GLY A 45 -1.50 -4.58 7.08
CA GLY A 45 -0.94 -3.42 7.77
C GLY A 45 -1.82 -2.73 8.81
N LEU A 46 -3.11 -3.03 8.88
CA LEU A 46 -4.01 -2.40 9.86
C LEU A 46 -3.99 -3.10 11.24
N ARG A 47 -3.55 -4.37 11.29
CA ARG A 47 -3.53 -5.18 12.52
C ARG A 47 -2.82 -4.50 13.70
N PRO A 48 -1.64 -3.85 13.55
CA PRO A 48 -1.00 -3.16 14.67
C PRO A 48 -1.83 -2.02 15.27
N PHE A 49 -2.76 -1.44 14.50
CA PHE A 49 -3.64 -0.35 14.96
C PHE A 49 -4.93 -0.87 15.58
N LEU A 50 -5.45 -2.00 15.10
CA LEU A 50 -6.68 -2.61 15.62
C LEU A 50 -6.43 -3.49 16.86
N ALA A 51 -5.30 -4.19 16.91
CA ALA A 51 -4.97 -5.13 17.99
C ALA A 51 -5.00 -4.56 19.42
N PRO A 52 -4.59 -3.31 19.70
CA PRO A 52 -4.64 -2.76 21.06
C PRO A 52 -6.02 -2.23 21.46
N LEU A 53 -6.99 -2.19 20.55
CA LEU A 53 -8.31 -1.61 20.76
C LEU A 53 -9.34 -2.68 21.15
N ASP A 54 -10.31 -2.30 21.98
CA ASP A 54 -11.48 -3.14 22.24
C ASP A 54 -12.46 -3.16 21.04
N GLN A 55 -13.54 -3.94 21.14
CA GLN A 55 -14.48 -4.09 20.04
C GLN A 55 -15.22 -2.78 19.67
N ALA A 56 -15.55 -1.94 20.65
CA ALA A 56 -16.24 -0.68 20.41
C ALA A 56 -15.29 0.35 19.78
N GLU A 57 -14.05 0.41 20.28
CA GLU A 57 -12.99 1.26 19.75
C GLU A 57 -12.62 0.86 18.31
N GLN A 58 -12.51 -0.45 18.02
CA GLN A 58 -12.28 -0.94 16.66
C GLN A 58 -13.40 -0.51 15.70
N ALA A 59 -14.66 -0.58 16.13
CA ALA A 59 -15.79 -0.15 15.31
C ALA A 59 -15.73 1.35 14.98
N ILE A 60 -15.41 2.18 15.98
CA ILE A 60 -15.24 3.63 15.81
C ILE A 60 -14.05 3.92 14.87
N PHE A 61 -12.92 3.24 15.08
CA PHE A 61 -11.72 3.38 14.25
C PHE A 61 -12.02 3.04 12.79
N LEU A 62 -12.65 1.89 12.54
CA LEU A 62 -12.98 1.43 11.18
C LEU A 62 -13.98 2.36 10.49
N ALA A 63 -14.97 2.89 11.21
CA ALA A 63 -15.92 3.85 10.64
C ALA A 63 -15.20 5.13 10.16
N ARG A 64 -14.31 5.68 11.00
CA ARG A 64 -13.49 6.86 10.63
C ARG A 64 -12.55 6.53 9.47
N TYR A 65 -11.87 5.38 9.53
CA TYR A 65 -10.94 4.93 8.50
C TYR A 65 -11.62 4.78 7.14
N CYS A 66 -12.81 4.18 7.09
CA CYS A 66 -13.59 4.05 5.86
C CYS A 66 -14.08 5.42 5.33
N ALA A 67 -14.43 6.36 6.21
CA ALA A 67 -14.79 7.72 5.79
C ALA A 67 -13.62 8.43 5.10
N GLU A 68 -12.39 8.30 5.62
CA GLU A 68 -11.19 8.85 4.99
C GLU A 68 -10.85 8.15 3.66
N ILE A 69 -11.03 6.82 3.58
CA ILE A 69 -10.86 6.10 2.32
C ILE A 69 -11.85 6.61 1.26
N ASN A 70 -13.11 6.84 1.61
CA ASN A 70 -14.09 7.36 0.64
C ASN A 70 -13.75 8.76 0.13
N GLN A 71 -13.04 9.58 0.91
CA GLN A 71 -12.58 10.90 0.46
C GLN A 71 -11.39 10.79 -0.51
N THR A 72 -10.47 9.87 -0.24
CA THR A 72 -9.20 9.73 -1.00
C THR A 72 -9.29 8.77 -2.19
N LEU A 73 -10.12 7.75 -2.07
CA LEU A 73 -10.38 6.69 -3.05
C LEU A 73 -11.90 6.52 -3.25
N PRO A 74 -12.58 7.57 -3.76
CA PRO A 74 -14.03 7.58 -3.87
C PRO A 74 -14.54 6.40 -4.71
N PRO A 75 -15.71 5.83 -4.33
CA PRO A 75 -16.35 4.81 -5.14
C PRO A 75 -16.77 5.39 -6.50
N ARG A 76 -16.69 4.55 -7.52
CA ARG A 76 -17.16 4.84 -8.88
C ARG A 76 -18.67 4.60 -8.98
N SER A 77 -19.23 4.84 -10.17
CA SER A 77 -20.66 4.69 -10.43
C SER A 77 -21.21 3.27 -10.17
N ASP A 78 -20.35 2.26 -10.23
CA ASP A 78 -20.65 0.86 -9.91
C ASP A 78 -20.41 0.50 -8.43
N GLY A 79 -20.11 1.48 -7.59
CA GLY A 79 -19.78 1.32 -6.18
C GLY A 79 -18.37 0.81 -5.91
N LYS A 80 -17.54 0.55 -6.93
CA LYS A 80 -16.19 0.02 -6.77
C LYS A 80 -15.16 1.13 -6.52
N THR A 81 -14.13 0.79 -5.77
CA THR A 81 -12.97 1.67 -5.54
C THR A 81 -11.74 1.08 -6.21
N LEU A 82 -10.98 1.90 -6.94
CA LEU A 82 -9.67 1.49 -7.48
C LEU A 82 -8.57 1.81 -6.47
N MET A 83 -8.09 0.80 -5.77
CA MET A 83 -7.00 0.96 -4.80
C MET A 83 -5.64 0.85 -5.50
N PRO A 84 -4.81 1.91 -5.50
CA PRO A 84 -3.48 1.84 -6.08
C PRO A 84 -2.53 0.98 -5.23
N PHE A 85 -1.71 0.18 -5.88
CA PHE A 85 -0.70 -0.66 -5.24
C PHE A 85 0.64 -0.50 -5.97
N PRO A 86 1.45 0.52 -5.61
CA PRO A 86 2.77 0.72 -6.21
C PRO A 86 3.75 -0.35 -5.72
N ARG A 87 4.50 -0.93 -6.64
CA ARG A 87 5.63 -1.83 -6.35
C ARG A 87 6.88 -1.33 -7.06
N LEU A 88 7.95 -1.17 -6.28
CA LEU A 88 9.30 -0.95 -6.77
C LEU A 88 9.98 -2.31 -6.92
N PHE A 89 10.60 -2.54 -8.07
CA PHE A 89 11.34 -3.75 -8.38
C PHE A 89 12.77 -3.39 -8.77
N LEU A 90 13.69 -4.27 -8.41
CA LEU A 90 15.12 -4.08 -8.66
C LEU A 90 15.74 -5.41 -9.08
N ILE A 91 16.60 -5.37 -10.09
CA ILE A 91 17.50 -6.45 -10.48
C ILE A 91 18.93 -5.89 -10.42
N ALA A 92 19.83 -6.61 -9.76
CA ALA A 92 21.25 -6.27 -9.72
C ALA A 92 22.09 -7.51 -10.05
N ILE A 93 23.03 -7.35 -10.97
CA ILE A 93 23.99 -8.39 -11.34
C ILE A 93 25.31 -8.06 -10.66
N LYS A 94 25.81 -8.96 -9.81
CA LYS A 94 27.06 -8.78 -9.06
C LYS A 94 28.24 -8.51 -10.01
N ALA A 95 29.11 -7.59 -9.60
CA ALA A 95 30.37 -7.30 -10.28
C ALA A 95 31.40 -8.43 -10.14
#